data_AF-A0A534NKK5-F1
#
_entry.id   AF-A0A534NKK5-F1
#
_cell.length_a   1.000
_cell.length_b   1.000
_cell.length_c   1.000
_cell.angle_alpha   90.00
_cell.angle_beta   90.00
_cell.angle_gamma   90.00
#
_symmetry.space_group_name_H-M   'P 1'
#
loop_
_entity.id
_entity.type
_entity.pdbx_description
1 polymer ?
#
loop_
_entity_poly.entity_id
_entity_poly.type
_entity_poly.pdbx_seq_one_letter_code
_entity_poly.pdbx_strand_id
1 'polypeptide(L)'
;MIRIRPGRSWRLNPAYVGELRALRGARAKGFTGSDILDVLGIEVDGVDIAAGVGEARVLQAVDELAQALIRIGEGHPAAQATIGPGPTELVLEARGHDLLLTLVTLAPPARVLASGLLVDGQKMRAATLHAARGLLLDLLAISPALSGARLARRLGAECAELARGRHRPPRSRPPRDSEPQTLLSHVHRKPEKLSIQLPPETMARLRGAGEVAFAPLAAHVGRGSVTLLRSGAPGLTWEGPVFLFLRNLLADAGRLIEAWESGEPAFVLPFGTHELRWDLTADEVRAPGWKRPLKLPPLRLAKIAAG
;
A
#
# COMPACT_ATOMS: atom_id res chain seq x y z
N MET A 1 -4.73 5.58 -22.22
CA MET A 1 -3.95 6.83 -22.01
C MET A 1 -3.49 6.88 -20.56
N ILE A 2 -2.23 7.25 -20.28
CA ILE A 2 -1.68 7.33 -18.91
C ILE A 2 -1.22 8.76 -18.63
N ARG A 3 -1.56 9.34 -17.48
CA ARG A 3 -1.07 10.65 -17.05
C ARG A 3 -0.73 10.65 -15.56
N ILE A 4 0.44 11.19 -15.22
CA ILE A 4 0.82 11.52 -13.84
C ILE A 4 0.65 13.02 -13.67
N ARG A 5 -0.19 13.44 -12.72
CA ARG A 5 -0.54 14.85 -12.48
C ARG A 5 -0.19 15.27 -11.06
N PRO A 6 1.05 15.73 -10.83
CA PRO A 6 1.38 16.38 -9.57
C PRO A 6 0.59 17.68 -9.44
N GLY A 7 0.02 17.89 -8.26
CA GLY A 7 -0.62 19.14 -7.88
C GLY A 7 0.36 20.30 -7.95
N ARG A 8 -0.20 21.49 -8.20
CA ARG A 8 0.54 22.74 -8.37
C ARG A 8 0.05 23.85 -7.45
N SER A 9 -0.91 23.55 -6.57
CA SER A 9 -1.48 24.48 -5.61
C SER A 9 -0.42 24.97 -4.61
N TRP A 10 0.56 24.10 -4.29
CA TRP A 10 1.70 24.47 -3.44
C TRP A 10 2.50 25.66 -3.96
N ARG A 11 2.51 25.90 -5.29
CA ARG A 11 3.18 27.05 -5.92
C ARG A 11 2.49 28.38 -5.67
N LEU A 12 1.22 28.33 -5.26
CA LEU A 12 0.41 29.50 -4.97
C LEU A 12 0.39 29.80 -3.46
N ASN A 13 0.90 28.89 -2.62
CA ASN A 13 1.00 29.08 -1.18
C ASN A 13 2.15 30.05 -0.85
N PRO A 14 1.86 31.26 -0.32
CA PRO A 14 2.89 32.25 -0.03
C PRO A 14 3.91 31.79 1.01
N ALA A 15 3.52 30.91 1.95
CA ALA A 15 4.44 30.38 2.96
C ALA A 15 5.49 29.48 2.31
N TYR A 16 5.05 28.47 1.52
CA TYR A 16 5.98 27.59 0.79
C TYR A 16 6.88 28.37 -0.15
N VAL A 17 6.33 29.29 -0.94
CA VAL A 17 7.10 30.10 -1.87
C VAL A 17 8.10 31.00 -1.14
N GLY A 18 7.69 31.62 -0.04
CA GLY A 18 8.54 32.44 0.81
C GLY A 18 9.71 31.66 1.38
N GLU A 19 9.45 30.48 1.96
CA GLU A 19 10.47 29.57 2.48
C GLU A 19 11.46 29.13 1.40
N LEU A 20 10.97 28.66 0.26
CA LEU A 20 11.81 28.24 -0.87
C LEU A 20 12.69 29.38 -1.39
N ARG A 21 12.14 30.60 -1.49
CA ARG A 21 12.89 31.79 -1.89
C ARG A 21 13.88 32.27 -0.84
N ALA A 22 13.69 31.93 0.43
CA ALA A 22 14.63 32.23 1.50
C ALA A 22 15.80 31.23 1.60
N LEU A 23 15.68 30.04 1.01
CA LEU A 23 16.73 29.02 1.06
C LEU A 23 18.02 29.47 0.36
N ARG A 24 19.14 29.43 1.10
CA ARG A 24 20.48 29.76 0.60
C ARG A 24 21.53 28.78 1.13
N GLY A 25 22.66 28.71 0.43
CA GLY A 25 23.85 27.98 0.90
C GLY A 25 23.55 26.54 1.35
N ALA A 26 23.97 26.19 2.57
CA ALA A 26 23.78 24.86 3.13
C ALA A 26 22.30 24.46 3.28
N ARG A 27 21.41 25.40 3.63
CA ARG A 27 19.97 25.13 3.76
C ARG A 27 19.33 24.74 2.42
N ALA A 28 19.71 25.44 1.34
CA ALA A 28 19.25 25.07 -0.01
C ALA A 28 19.76 23.68 -0.43
N LYS A 29 21.02 23.33 -0.10
CA LYS A 29 21.57 22.00 -0.39
C LYS A 29 20.86 20.87 0.37
N GLY A 30 20.46 21.15 1.63
CA GLY A 30 19.76 20.23 2.52
C GLY A 30 18.27 20.09 2.28
N PHE A 31 17.68 20.82 1.33
CA PHE A 31 16.25 20.74 1.03
C PHE A 31 15.84 19.33 0.54
N THR A 32 14.79 18.80 1.17
CA THR A 32 14.27 17.43 0.97
C THR A 32 12.87 17.39 0.35
N GLY A 33 12.20 18.54 0.22
CA GLY A 33 10.83 18.63 -0.28
C GLY A 33 9.77 17.95 0.59
N SER A 34 10.08 17.55 1.83
CA SER A 34 9.17 16.80 2.71
C SER A 34 7.94 17.58 3.14
N ASP A 35 8.03 18.90 3.15
CA ASP A 35 7.04 19.78 3.75
C ASP A 35 6.07 20.35 2.69
N ILE A 36 6.32 20.05 1.41
CA ILE A 36 5.48 20.46 0.29
C ILE A 36 4.43 19.38 0.05
N LEU A 37 3.22 19.67 0.53
CA LEU A 37 2.05 18.80 0.38
C LEU A 37 1.18 19.26 -0.79
N ASP A 38 0.77 18.32 -1.63
CA ASP A 38 -0.23 18.52 -2.67
C ASP A 38 -0.78 17.15 -3.13
N VAL A 39 -1.84 17.15 -3.93
CA VAL A 39 -2.43 15.93 -4.49
C VAL A 39 -1.55 15.38 -5.62
N LEU A 40 -1.41 14.06 -5.74
CA LEU A 40 -0.80 13.39 -6.89
C LEU A 40 -1.85 12.55 -7.62
N GLY A 41 -2.31 13.01 -8.78
CA GLY A 41 -3.23 12.25 -9.62
C GLY A 41 -2.51 11.23 -10.49
N ILE A 42 -3.07 10.03 -10.61
CA ILE A 42 -2.59 8.97 -11.51
C ILE A 42 -3.76 8.51 -12.38
N GLU A 43 -3.85 9.05 -13.59
CA GLU A 43 -4.94 8.75 -14.52
C GLU A 43 -4.54 7.59 -15.45
N VAL A 44 -5.33 6.53 -15.43
CA VAL A 44 -5.24 5.38 -16.33
C VAL A 44 -6.56 5.26 -17.07
N ASP A 45 -6.52 5.43 -18.39
CA ASP A 45 -7.69 5.36 -19.28
C ASP A 45 -8.85 6.28 -18.86
N GLY A 46 -8.51 7.47 -18.35
CA GLY A 46 -9.47 8.49 -17.93
C GLY A 46 -9.97 8.34 -16.49
N VAL A 47 -9.57 7.27 -15.78
CA VAL A 47 -9.88 7.06 -14.37
C VAL A 47 -8.68 7.45 -13.52
N ASP A 48 -8.86 8.39 -12.59
CA ASP A 48 -7.83 8.69 -11.59
C ASP A 48 -7.85 7.62 -10.49
N ILE A 49 -6.84 6.75 -10.51
CA ILE A 49 -6.73 5.62 -9.57
C ILE A 49 -6.25 6.07 -8.20
N ALA A 50 -5.68 7.28 -8.11
CA ALA A 50 -5.30 7.93 -6.87
C ALA A 50 -6.42 8.85 -6.34
N ALA A 51 -7.62 8.84 -6.94
CA ALA A 51 -8.75 9.58 -6.42
C ALA A 51 -9.07 9.14 -4.99
N GLY A 52 -9.18 10.11 -4.08
CA GLY A 52 -9.39 9.87 -2.65
C GLY A 52 -8.13 9.53 -1.86
N VAL A 53 -6.96 9.44 -2.51
CA VAL A 53 -5.68 9.56 -1.83
C VAL A 53 -5.54 11.02 -1.41
N GLY A 54 -5.31 11.28 -0.12
CA GLY A 54 -5.13 12.64 0.39
C GLY A 54 -3.83 13.28 -0.09
N GLU A 55 -3.46 14.42 0.49
CA GLU A 55 -2.24 15.13 0.11
C GLU A 55 -0.98 14.27 0.34
N ALA A 56 -0.11 14.24 -0.66
CA ALA A 56 1.17 13.56 -0.64
C ALA A 56 2.29 14.59 -0.49
N ARG A 57 3.46 14.13 -0.03
CA ARG A 57 4.71 14.88 -0.18
C ARG A 57 5.09 14.87 -1.67
N VAL A 58 4.48 15.76 -2.45
CA VAL A 58 4.34 15.61 -3.91
C VAL A 58 5.68 15.48 -4.64
N LEU A 59 6.72 16.18 -4.17
CA LEU A 59 8.06 16.06 -4.73
C LEU A 59 8.71 14.70 -4.44
N GLN A 60 8.49 14.14 -3.24
CA GLN A 60 9.01 12.84 -2.84
C GLN A 60 8.26 11.71 -3.55
N ALA A 61 6.93 11.83 -3.65
CA ALA A 61 6.10 10.83 -4.33
C ALA A 61 6.51 10.66 -5.81
N VAL A 62 6.81 11.75 -6.51
CA VAL A 62 7.26 11.69 -7.91
C VAL A 62 8.69 11.17 -8.04
N ASP A 63 9.57 11.54 -7.12
CA ASP A 63 10.93 10.98 -7.01
C ASP A 63 10.91 9.46 -6.80
N GLU A 64 10.09 8.98 -5.86
CA GLU A 64 9.93 7.55 -5.59
C GLU A 64 9.31 6.81 -6.79
N LEU A 65 8.32 7.39 -7.46
CA LEU A 65 7.74 6.81 -8.67
C LEU A 65 8.75 6.72 -9.81
N ALA A 66 9.58 7.76 -9.99
CA ALA A 66 10.65 7.76 -10.97
C ALA A 66 11.68 6.66 -10.67
N GLN A 67 12.12 6.54 -9.41
CA GLN A 67 13.02 5.47 -8.98
C GLN A 67 12.42 4.08 -9.19
N ALA A 68 11.15 3.89 -8.87
CA ALA A 68 10.47 2.62 -9.06
C ALA A 68 10.49 2.20 -10.55
N LEU A 69 10.20 3.12 -11.46
CA LEU A 69 10.23 2.85 -12.92
C LEU A 69 11.64 2.68 -13.47
N ILE A 70 12.65 3.33 -12.89
CA ILE A 70 14.05 3.09 -13.22
C ILE A 70 14.43 1.65 -12.83
N ARG A 71 14.11 1.21 -11.62
CA ARG A 71 14.37 -0.17 -11.15
C ARG A 71 13.70 -1.22 -12.05
N ILE A 72 12.45 -0.98 -12.44
CA ILE A 72 11.78 -1.84 -13.42
C ILE A 72 12.55 -1.86 -14.76
N GLY A 73 13.02 -0.69 -15.24
CA GLY A 73 13.85 -0.58 -16.44
C GLY A 73 15.19 -1.31 -16.35
N GLU A 74 15.76 -1.42 -15.15
CA GLU A 74 16.98 -2.18 -14.86
C GLU A 74 16.75 -3.71 -14.82
N GLY A 75 15.49 -4.14 -14.97
CA GLY A 75 15.08 -5.54 -15.03
C GLY A 75 14.61 -6.12 -13.69
N HIS A 76 14.36 -5.27 -12.68
CA HIS A 76 13.75 -5.73 -11.44
C HIS A 76 12.29 -6.17 -11.70
N PRO A 77 11.84 -7.30 -11.13
CA PRO A 77 10.51 -7.85 -11.39
C PRO A 77 9.38 -7.03 -10.76
N ALA A 78 9.68 -6.27 -9.71
CA ALA A 78 8.75 -5.35 -9.07
C ALA A 78 9.48 -4.18 -8.40
N ALA A 79 8.79 -3.06 -8.27
CA ALA A 79 9.21 -1.88 -7.51
C ALA A 79 7.98 -1.21 -6.87
N GLN A 80 8.18 -0.45 -5.80
CA GLN A 80 7.11 0.32 -5.14
C GLN A 80 7.48 1.79 -4.95
N ALA A 81 6.47 2.64 -4.87
CA ALA A 81 6.58 4.06 -4.56
C ALA A 81 5.47 4.49 -3.59
N THR A 82 5.80 5.28 -2.58
CA THR A 82 4.84 5.89 -1.67
C THR A 82 4.25 7.14 -2.33
N ILE A 83 2.92 7.18 -2.54
CA ILE A 83 2.25 8.23 -3.32
C ILE A 83 1.17 9.03 -2.56
N GLY A 84 1.08 8.91 -1.24
CA GLY A 84 0.01 9.54 -0.45
C GLY A 84 0.31 9.66 1.04
N PRO A 85 -0.66 10.15 1.84
CA PRO A 85 -0.55 10.24 3.29
C PRO A 85 -0.68 8.85 3.92
N GLY A 86 -0.01 8.67 5.07
CA GLY A 86 0.31 7.33 5.56
C GLY A 86 1.13 6.55 4.52
N PRO A 87 1.42 5.26 4.73
CA PRO A 87 2.08 4.48 3.69
C PRO A 87 1.01 4.08 2.65
N THR A 88 0.69 4.98 1.72
CA THR A 88 -0.09 4.64 0.52
C THR A 88 0.89 4.32 -0.60
N GLU A 89 0.93 3.05 -0.99
CA GLU A 89 1.97 2.44 -1.81
C GLU A 89 1.42 2.06 -3.18
N LEU A 90 2.07 2.53 -4.24
CA LEU A 90 1.87 2.04 -5.60
C LEU A 90 2.89 0.92 -5.87
N VAL A 91 2.40 -0.30 -5.97
CA VAL A 91 3.18 -1.47 -6.35
C VAL A 91 3.13 -1.64 -7.87
N LEU A 92 4.32 -1.72 -8.48
CA LEU A 92 4.55 -1.96 -9.90
C LEU A 92 5.13 -3.36 -10.07
N GLU A 93 4.48 -4.24 -10.82
CA GLU A 93 5.08 -5.51 -11.22
C GLU A 93 5.27 -5.58 -12.75
N ALA A 94 6.46 -5.97 -13.20
CA ALA A 94 6.75 -6.13 -14.62
C ALA A 94 6.00 -7.35 -15.21
N ARG A 95 5.39 -7.17 -16.39
CA ARG A 95 4.70 -8.19 -17.18
C ARG A 95 5.07 -8.03 -18.65
N GLY A 96 6.25 -8.51 -19.02
CA GLY A 96 6.80 -8.26 -20.35
C GLY A 96 7.03 -6.76 -20.57
N HIS A 97 6.31 -6.17 -21.52
CA HIS A 97 6.33 -4.72 -21.80
C HIS A 97 5.34 -3.92 -20.94
N ASP A 98 4.44 -4.61 -20.25
CA ASP A 98 3.41 -4.01 -19.41
C ASP A 98 3.81 -3.98 -17.93
N LEU A 99 3.08 -3.17 -17.17
CA LEU A 99 3.16 -3.06 -15.72
C LEU A 99 1.81 -3.39 -15.11
N LEU A 100 1.81 -4.26 -14.12
CA LEU A 100 0.65 -4.50 -13.27
C LEU A 100 0.65 -3.51 -12.10
N LEU A 101 -0.35 -2.64 -12.16
CA LEU A 101 -0.90 -1.67 -11.22
C LEU A 101 -1.52 -2.24 -9.94
N THR A 102 -0.94 -2.04 -8.75
CA THR A 102 -1.70 -2.20 -7.49
C THR A 102 -1.46 -1.03 -6.54
N LEU A 103 -2.52 -0.30 -6.21
CA LEU A 103 -2.51 0.77 -5.22
C LEU A 103 -3.03 0.26 -3.88
N VAL A 104 -2.23 0.40 -2.82
CA VAL A 104 -2.52 -0.08 -1.47
C VAL A 104 -2.43 1.07 -0.50
N THR A 105 -3.38 1.20 0.43
CA THR A 105 -3.18 2.03 1.61
C THR A 105 -2.89 1.14 2.83
N LEU A 106 -1.82 1.47 3.55
CA LEU A 106 -1.51 0.91 4.85
C LEU A 106 -2.04 1.77 6.00
N ALA A 107 -2.70 2.90 5.72
CA ALA A 107 -3.48 3.59 6.74
C ALA A 107 -4.67 2.72 7.19
N PRO A 108 -5.04 2.70 8.48
CA PRO A 108 -6.23 1.96 8.92
C PRO A 108 -7.52 2.48 8.27
N PRO A 109 -8.42 1.61 7.77
CA PRO A 109 -8.20 0.17 7.54
C PRO A 109 -7.33 -0.05 6.30
N ALA A 110 -6.32 -0.90 6.46
CA ALA A 110 -5.39 -1.25 5.39
C ALA A 110 -6.12 -2.01 4.29
N ARG A 111 -6.00 -1.56 3.04
CA ARG A 111 -6.76 -2.14 1.93
C ARG A 111 -6.12 -1.84 0.58
N VAL A 112 -6.51 -2.62 -0.42
CA VAL A 112 -6.26 -2.30 -1.82
C VAL A 112 -7.29 -1.25 -2.26
N LEU A 113 -6.80 -0.14 -2.81
CA LEU A 113 -7.63 0.93 -3.38
C LEU A 113 -7.91 0.67 -4.86
N ALA A 114 -6.91 0.17 -5.60
CA ALA A 114 -7.05 -0.25 -6.98
C ALA A 114 -6.10 -1.43 -7.26
N SER A 115 -6.53 -2.40 -8.08
CA SER A 115 -5.69 -3.55 -8.46
C SER A 115 -6.02 -4.05 -9.85
N GLY A 116 -5.14 -4.86 -10.42
CA GLY A 116 -5.39 -5.51 -11.71
C GLY A 116 -5.23 -4.59 -12.92
N LEU A 117 -4.65 -3.40 -12.73
CA LEU A 117 -4.52 -2.41 -13.80
C LEU A 117 -3.27 -2.71 -14.62
N LEU A 118 -3.45 -3.35 -15.77
CA LEU A 118 -2.35 -3.61 -16.69
C LEU A 118 -2.14 -2.40 -17.60
N VAL A 119 -0.94 -1.82 -17.57
CA VAL A 119 -0.61 -0.61 -18.33
C VAL A 119 0.68 -0.75 -19.11
N ASP A 120 0.78 -0.08 -20.25
CA ASP A 120 2.00 -0.01 -21.05
C ASP A 120 3.13 0.66 -20.26
N GLY A 121 4.24 -0.06 -20.07
CA GLY A 121 5.35 0.41 -19.26
C GLY A 121 6.11 1.61 -19.84
N GLN A 122 6.13 1.76 -21.18
CA GLN A 122 6.75 2.90 -21.84
C GLN A 122 5.89 4.16 -21.69
N LYS A 123 4.57 4.03 -21.82
CA LYS A 123 3.63 5.13 -21.57
C LYS A 123 3.68 5.60 -20.12
N MET A 124 3.78 4.67 -19.17
CA MET A 124 3.94 5.00 -17.74
C MET A 124 5.26 5.73 -17.48
N ARG A 125 6.37 5.26 -18.06
CA ARG A 125 7.68 5.93 -18.02
C ARG A 125 7.63 7.35 -18.56
N ALA A 126 7.03 7.54 -19.73
CA ALA A 126 6.91 8.85 -20.37
C ALA A 126 6.05 9.82 -19.53
N ALA A 127 4.94 9.33 -18.97
CA ALA A 127 4.07 10.12 -18.09
C ALA A 127 4.81 10.56 -16.81
N THR A 128 5.55 9.66 -16.18
CA THR A 128 6.37 10.00 -14.99
C THR A 128 7.50 10.95 -15.33
N LEU A 129 8.20 10.77 -16.45
CA LEU A 129 9.23 11.70 -16.92
C LEU A 129 8.66 13.11 -17.10
N HIS A 130 7.49 13.22 -17.74
CA HIS A 130 6.83 14.51 -17.94
C HIS A 130 6.51 15.19 -16.60
N ALA A 131 5.95 14.44 -15.65
CA ALA A 131 5.62 14.93 -14.31
C ALA A 131 6.87 15.37 -13.52
N ALA A 132 7.90 14.53 -13.47
CA ALA A 132 9.16 14.81 -12.77
C ALA A 132 9.87 16.05 -13.32
N ARG A 133 9.96 16.16 -14.65
CA ARG A 133 10.54 17.33 -15.32
C ARG A 133 9.73 18.59 -15.02
N GLY A 134 8.41 18.51 -15.06
CA GLY A 134 7.53 19.64 -14.73
C GLY A 134 7.75 20.15 -13.32
N LEU A 135 7.77 19.27 -12.32
CA LEU A 135 8.04 19.63 -10.92
C LEU A 135 9.44 20.21 -10.73
N LEU A 136 10.46 19.63 -11.36
CA LEU A 136 11.83 20.14 -11.26
C LEU A 136 11.94 21.56 -11.83
N LEU A 137 11.32 21.82 -12.99
CA LEU A 137 11.30 23.15 -13.59
C LEU A 137 10.55 24.16 -12.71
N ASP A 138 9.41 23.76 -12.16
CA ASP A 138 8.63 24.61 -11.25
C ASP A 138 9.43 24.99 -9.99
N LEU A 139 10.14 24.02 -9.40
CA LEU A 139 10.99 24.23 -8.22
C LEU A 139 12.13 25.21 -8.51
N LEU A 140 12.83 25.03 -9.64
CA LEU A 140 13.96 25.87 -10.03
C LEU A 140 13.51 27.28 -10.46
N ALA A 141 12.30 27.42 -11.02
CA ALA A 141 11.72 28.71 -11.33
C ALA A 141 11.40 29.52 -10.06
N ILE A 142 10.98 28.87 -8.97
CA ILE A 142 10.73 29.53 -7.69
C ILE A 142 12.03 29.90 -6.98
N SER A 143 13.02 29.01 -6.99
CA SER A 143 14.30 29.23 -6.31
C SER A 143 15.47 28.56 -7.05
N PRO A 144 16.23 29.31 -7.87
CA PRO A 144 17.40 28.79 -8.59
C PRO A 144 18.50 28.23 -7.68
N ALA A 145 18.53 28.66 -6.41
CA ALA A 145 19.46 28.17 -5.39
C ALA A 145 19.30 26.65 -5.12
N LEU A 146 18.15 26.07 -5.50
CA LEU A 146 17.87 24.64 -5.35
C LEU A 146 18.50 23.77 -6.44
N SER A 147 19.14 24.35 -7.46
CA SER A 147 19.91 23.58 -8.46
C SER A 147 20.97 22.65 -7.83
N GLY A 148 21.54 23.05 -6.69
CA GLY A 148 22.47 22.23 -5.90
C GLY A 148 21.82 21.30 -4.87
N ALA A 149 20.51 21.38 -4.67
CA ALA A 149 19.79 20.55 -3.70
C ALA A 149 19.89 19.07 -4.07
N ARG A 150 20.00 18.19 -3.06
CA ARG A 150 20.13 16.74 -3.30
C ARG A 150 18.92 16.19 -4.06
N LEU A 151 17.71 16.60 -3.67
CA LEU A 151 16.47 16.20 -4.33
C LEU A 151 16.43 16.67 -5.79
N ALA A 152 16.70 17.94 -6.07
CA ALA A 152 16.64 18.49 -7.43
C ALA A 152 17.66 17.81 -8.36
N ARG A 153 18.89 17.57 -7.88
CA ARG A 153 19.91 16.84 -8.65
C ARG A 153 19.48 15.39 -8.92
N ARG A 154 18.89 14.73 -7.93
CA ARG A 154 18.41 13.35 -8.05
C ARG A 154 17.26 13.27 -9.06
N LEU A 155 16.23 14.10 -8.94
CA LEU A 155 15.14 14.21 -9.91
C LEU A 155 15.64 14.51 -11.33
N GLY A 156 16.65 15.39 -11.46
CA GLY A 156 17.29 15.68 -12.76
C GLY A 156 17.99 14.46 -13.36
N ALA A 157 18.73 13.70 -12.54
CA ALA A 157 19.36 12.45 -12.97
C ALA A 157 18.32 11.38 -13.35
N GLU A 158 17.26 11.24 -12.56
CA GLU A 158 16.14 10.34 -12.84
C GLU A 158 15.44 10.70 -14.14
N CYS A 159 15.19 11.99 -14.41
CA CYS A 159 14.66 12.44 -15.69
C CYS A 159 15.56 12.00 -16.86
N ALA A 160 16.89 12.11 -16.70
CA ALA A 160 17.83 11.67 -17.71
C ALA A 160 17.80 10.14 -17.91
N GLU A 161 17.72 9.35 -16.83
CA GLU A 161 17.59 7.89 -16.92
C GLU A 161 16.27 7.45 -17.57
N LEU A 162 15.15 8.06 -17.16
CA LEU A 162 13.84 7.78 -17.74
C LEU A 162 13.83 8.12 -19.24
N ALA A 163 14.45 9.23 -19.66
CA ALA A 163 14.52 9.66 -21.05
C ALA A 163 15.37 8.73 -21.94
N ARG A 164 16.41 8.08 -21.39
CA ARG A 164 17.23 7.13 -22.17
C ARG A 164 16.47 5.86 -22.57
N GLY A 165 15.35 5.56 -21.92
CA GLY A 165 14.49 4.44 -22.29
C GLY A 165 15.17 3.06 -22.17
N ARG A 166 16.25 2.93 -21.38
CA ARG A 166 16.91 1.64 -21.17
C ARG A 166 15.91 0.66 -20.56
N HIS A 167 15.66 -0.42 -21.29
CA HIS A 167 14.79 -1.49 -20.84
C HIS A 167 15.57 -2.80 -20.94
N ARG A 168 15.92 -3.34 -19.77
CA ARG A 168 16.37 -4.71 -19.66
C ARG A 168 15.13 -5.60 -19.56
N PRO A 169 15.08 -6.76 -20.25
CA PRO A 169 14.01 -7.71 -20.03
C PRO A 169 13.90 -8.02 -18.54
N PRO A 170 12.68 -8.05 -17.98
CA PRO A 170 12.51 -8.35 -16.56
C PRO A 170 13.11 -9.72 -16.28
N ARG A 171 13.83 -9.83 -15.16
CA ARG A 171 14.20 -11.16 -14.67
C ARG A 171 12.90 -11.88 -14.35
N SER A 172 12.58 -12.91 -15.15
CA SER A 172 11.40 -13.73 -14.92
C SER A 172 11.51 -14.31 -13.52
N ARG A 173 10.51 -14.03 -12.69
CA ARG A 173 10.30 -14.79 -11.47
C ARG A 173 10.06 -16.23 -11.89
N PRO A 174 10.91 -17.20 -11.50
CA PRO A 174 10.63 -18.58 -11.84
C PRO A 174 9.25 -18.93 -11.26
N PRO A 175 8.34 -19.55 -12.03
CA PRO A 175 7.15 -20.13 -11.46
C PRO A 175 7.62 -21.16 -10.45
N ARG A 176 7.49 -20.84 -9.16
CA ARG A 176 7.70 -21.83 -8.11
C ARG A 176 6.39 -22.56 -7.99
N ASP A 177 6.35 -23.78 -8.52
CA ASP A 177 5.26 -24.70 -8.23
C ASP A 177 5.03 -24.70 -6.72
N SER A 178 3.83 -24.30 -6.35
CA SER A 178 3.44 -24.14 -4.97
C SER A 178 2.09 -24.77 -4.83
N GLU A 179 1.99 -25.74 -3.93
CA GLU A 179 0.70 -26.34 -3.60
C GLU A 179 -0.16 -25.33 -2.83
N PRO A 180 -1.50 -25.42 -2.94
CA PRO A 180 -2.38 -24.65 -2.08
C PRO A 180 -2.04 -24.96 -0.62
N GLN A 181 -1.94 -23.92 0.21
CA GLN A 181 -1.65 -24.10 1.63
C GLN A 181 -2.83 -23.68 2.48
N THR A 182 -3.24 -24.56 3.38
CA THR A 182 -4.17 -24.22 4.47
C THR A 182 -3.38 -24.05 5.76
N LEU A 183 -3.42 -22.86 6.34
CA LEU A 183 -2.89 -22.55 7.66
C LEU A 183 -4.04 -22.49 8.66
N LEU A 184 -3.83 -23.01 9.86
CA LEU A 184 -4.80 -22.95 10.95
C LEU A 184 -4.14 -22.27 12.14
N SER A 185 -4.84 -21.35 12.81
CA SER A 185 -4.38 -20.82 14.11
C SER A 185 -4.26 -21.99 15.10
N HIS A 186 -3.06 -22.21 15.66
CA HIS A 186 -2.75 -23.38 16.47
C HIS A 186 -3.20 -23.21 17.92
N VAL A 187 -4.49 -22.95 18.14
CA VAL A 187 -5.06 -23.00 19.49
C VAL A 187 -5.60 -24.41 19.73
N HIS A 188 -4.71 -25.33 20.09
CA HIS A 188 -5.04 -26.74 20.32
C HIS A 188 -6.29 -26.91 21.22
N ARG A 189 -7.21 -27.78 20.79
CA ARG A 189 -8.43 -28.21 21.50
C ARG A 189 -9.51 -27.14 21.76
N LYS A 190 -9.47 -25.98 21.10
CA LYS A 190 -10.51 -24.96 21.28
C LYS A 190 -11.60 -24.98 20.20
N PRO A 191 -12.84 -24.59 20.56
CA PRO A 191 -13.98 -24.55 19.66
C PRO A 191 -13.97 -23.36 18.67
N GLU A 192 -12.94 -22.51 18.70
CA GLU A 192 -12.73 -21.38 17.79
C GLU A 192 -11.39 -21.51 17.06
N LYS A 193 -11.37 -21.28 15.75
CA LYS A 193 -10.14 -21.30 14.93
C LYS A 193 -10.22 -20.28 13.80
N LEU A 194 -9.08 -19.69 13.45
CA LEU A 194 -8.91 -18.98 12.19
C LEU A 194 -8.28 -19.93 11.17
N SER A 195 -8.96 -20.15 10.05
CA SER A 195 -8.41 -20.90 8.91
C SER A 195 -8.06 -19.92 7.81
N ILE A 196 -6.83 -20.01 7.30
CA ILE A 196 -6.34 -19.20 6.21
C ILE A 196 -6.03 -20.15 5.05
N GLN A 197 -6.60 -19.89 3.87
CA GLN A 197 -6.30 -20.64 2.66
C GLN A 197 -5.61 -19.72 1.66
N LEU A 198 -4.43 -20.16 1.21
CA LEU A 198 -3.63 -19.44 0.24
C LEU A 198 -3.54 -20.27 -1.04
N PRO A 199 -3.96 -19.72 -2.19
CA PRO A 199 -3.85 -20.41 -3.45
C PRO A 199 -2.38 -20.48 -3.92
N PRO A 200 -2.04 -21.41 -4.83
CA PRO A 200 -0.70 -21.61 -5.39
C PRO A 200 0.03 -20.31 -5.76
N GLU A 201 -0.65 -19.40 -6.46
CA GLU A 201 -0.06 -18.15 -6.94
C GLU A 201 0.33 -17.20 -5.81
N THR A 202 -0.45 -17.15 -4.74
CA THR A 202 -0.13 -16.34 -3.55
C THR A 202 1.00 -16.97 -2.75
N MET A 203 1.03 -18.30 -2.66
CA MET A 203 2.15 -19.02 -2.05
C MET A 203 3.45 -18.82 -2.81
N ALA A 204 3.42 -18.90 -4.14
CA ALA A 204 4.57 -18.62 -4.99
C ALA A 204 5.07 -17.17 -4.79
N ARG A 205 4.14 -16.21 -4.67
CA ARG A 205 4.42 -14.80 -4.35
C ARG A 205 5.11 -14.61 -2.99
N LEU A 206 4.69 -15.33 -1.97
CA LEU A 206 5.32 -15.25 -0.64
C LEU A 206 6.72 -15.88 -0.63
N ARG A 207 6.89 -17.06 -1.25
CA ARG A 207 8.17 -17.79 -1.27
C ARG A 207 9.31 -17.05 -1.98
N GLY A 208 8.99 -16.21 -2.95
CA GLY A 208 9.97 -15.37 -3.65
C GLY A 208 9.97 -13.91 -3.18
N ALA A 209 9.51 -13.62 -1.95
CA ALA A 209 9.56 -12.26 -1.40
C ALA A 209 10.98 -11.65 -1.43
N GLY A 210 12.02 -12.47 -1.22
CA GLY A 210 13.42 -12.04 -1.33
C GLY A 210 13.85 -11.61 -2.75
N GLU A 211 13.09 -11.96 -3.79
CA GLU A 211 13.39 -11.60 -5.18
C GLU A 211 12.85 -10.20 -5.56
N VAL A 212 12.01 -9.61 -4.70
CA VAL A 212 11.37 -8.29 -4.89
C VAL A 212 11.79 -7.28 -3.83
N ALA A 213 13.10 -7.15 -3.59
CA ALA A 213 13.67 -6.27 -2.56
C ALA A 213 13.18 -4.81 -2.64
N PHE A 214 12.82 -4.34 -3.84
CA PHE A 214 12.33 -2.98 -4.06
C PHE A 214 10.81 -2.83 -4.04
N ALA A 215 10.07 -3.92 -3.80
CA ALA A 215 8.63 -3.93 -3.61
C ALA A 215 8.21 -4.97 -2.55
N PRO A 216 8.54 -4.76 -1.27
CA PRO A 216 8.11 -5.64 -0.18
C PRO A 216 6.61 -6.02 -0.23
N LEU A 217 5.72 -5.08 -0.60
CA LEU A 217 4.29 -5.38 -0.69
C LEU A 217 3.90 -6.28 -1.87
N ALA A 218 4.71 -6.40 -2.93
CA ALA A 218 4.36 -7.21 -4.11
C ALA A 218 4.15 -8.69 -3.78
N ALA A 219 4.86 -9.20 -2.77
CA ALA A 219 4.68 -10.56 -2.27
C ALA A 219 3.40 -10.74 -1.43
N HIS A 220 2.86 -9.65 -0.88
CA HIS A 220 1.82 -9.66 0.15
C HIS A 220 0.44 -9.21 -0.34
N VAL A 221 0.33 -8.68 -1.56
CA VAL A 221 -0.94 -8.30 -2.20
C VAL A 221 -1.69 -9.48 -2.84
N GLY A 222 -1.16 -10.70 -2.73
CA GLY A 222 -1.82 -11.92 -3.21
C GLY A 222 -3.14 -12.20 -2.50
N ARG A 223 -4.09 -12.78 -3.22
CA ARG A 223 -5.42 -13.13 -2.69
C ARG A 223 -5.39 -14.44 -1.91
N GLY A 224 -6.35 -14.61 -1.02
CA GLY A 224 -6.65 -15.85 -0.33
C GLY A 224 -7.96 -15.71 0.44
N SER A 225 -8.27 -16.68 1.29
CA SER A 225 -9.45 -16.62 2.14
C SER A 225 -9.07 -16.76 3.61
N VAL A 226 -9.83 -16.10 4.47
CA VAL A 226 -9.75 -16.23 5.92
C VAL A 226 -11.13 -16.58 6.43
N THR A 227 -11.22 -17.66 7.20
CA THR A 227 -12.47 -18.16 7.78
C THR A 227 -12.36 -18.23 9.30
N LEU A 228 -13.24 -17.52 10.01
CA LEU A 228 -13.45 -17.73 11.44
C LEU A 228 -14.39 -18.91 11.64
N LEU A 229 -13.84 -20.02 12.13
CA LEU A 229 -14.56 -21.24 12.46
C LEU A 229 -14.96 -21.25 13.93
N ARG A 230 -16.23 -21.59 14.19
CA ARG A 230 -16.79 -21.65 15.54
C ARG A 230 -17.73 -22.84 15.66
N SER A 231 -17.51 -23.70 16.66
CA SER A 231 -18.42 -24.82 16.94
C SER A 231 -19.83 -24.31 17.22
N GLY A 232 -20.83 -24.89 16.56
CA GLY A 232 -22.23 -24.50 16.71
C GLY A 232 -22.68 -23.26 15.92
N ALA A 233 -21.80 -22.68 15.09
CA ALA A 233 -22.15 -21.56 14.20
C ALA A 233 -21.62 -21.76 12.77
N PRO A 234 -22.26 -21.11 11.78
CA PRO A 234 -21.70 -20.97 10.44
C PRO A 234 -20.33 -20.28 10.49
N GLY A 235 -19.39 -20.78 9.70
CA GLY A 235 -18.10 -20.12 9.50
C GLY A 235 -18.28 -18.77 8.81
N LEU A 236 -17.51 -17.77 9.24
CA LEU A 236 -17.49 -16.45 8.60
C LEU A 236 -16.28 -16.39 7.70
N THR A 237 -16.50 -16.40 6.39
CA THR A 237 -15.44 -16.39 5.39
C THR A 237 -15.32 -15.02 4.74
N TRP A 238 -14.09 -14.56 4.57
CA TRP A 238 -13.72 -13.38 3.82
C TRP A 238 -12.64 -13.75 2.80
N GLU A 239 -12.68 -13.11 1.63
CA GLU A 239 -11.70 -13.29 0.56
C GLU A 239 -11.05 -11.97 0.19
N GLY A 240 -9.73 -11.99 -0.06
CA GLY A 240 -8.97 -10.82 -0.48
C GLY A 240 -7.50 -10.89 -0.11
N PRO A 241 -6.79 -9.74 -0.04
CA PRO A 241 -5.39 -9.68 0.35
C PRO A 241 -5.19 -10.06 1.82
N VAL A 242 -4.88 -11.33 2.07
CA VAL A 242 -4.83 -11.93 3.42
C VAL A 242 -3.89 -11.17 4.36
N PHE A 243 -2.74 -10.71 3.87
CA PHE A 243 -1.80 -9.93 4.69
C PHE A 243 -2.43 -8.64 5.23
N LEU A 244 -3.14 -7.88 4.40
CA LEU A 244 -3.78 -6.63 4.81
C LEU A 244 -4.92 -6.90 5.81
N PHE A 245 -5.68 -7.97 5.58
CA PHE A 245 -6.72 -8.40 6.49
C PHE A 245 -6.18 -8.79 7.87
N LEU A 246 -5.14 -9.63 7.93
CA LEU A 246 -4.54 -10.06 9.20
C LEU A 246 -3.93 -8.88 9.95
N ARG A 247 -3.31 -7.94 9.22
CA ARG A 247 -2.80 -6.69 9.81
C ARG A 247 -3.92 -5.88 10.48
N ASN A 248 -5.06 -5.73 9.82
CA ASN A 248 -6.21 -5.04 10.42
C ASN A 248 -6.78 -5.83 11.60
N LEU A 249 -6.95 -7.14 11.45
CA LEU A 249 -7.49 -8.02 12.50
C LEU A 249 -6.66 -7.95 13.78
N LEU A 250 -5.32 -7.91 13.68
CA LEU A 250 -4.43 -7.74 14.83
C LEU A 250 -4.63 -6.39 15.52
N ALA A 251 -4.73 -5.30 14.75
CA ALA A 251 -4.98 -3.97 15.31
C ALA A 251 -6.37 -3.88 15.96
N ASP A 252 -7.38 -4.47 15.34
CA ASP A 252 -8.76 -4.49 15.82
C ASP A 252 -8.90 -5.37 17.08
N ALA A 253 -8.17 -6.48 17.15
CA ALA A 253 -8.08 -7.31 18.35
C ALA A 253 -7.41 -6.57 19.52
N GLY A 254 -6.41 -5.74 19.25
CA GLY A 254 -5.81 -4.84 20.25
C GLY A 254 -6.84 -3.85 20.81
N ARG A 255 -7.58 -3.16 19.94
CA ARG A 255 -8.65 -2.23 20.36
C ARG A 255 -9.77 -2.92 21.12
N LEU A 256 -10.11 -4.15 20.76
CA LEU A 256 -11.09 -4.96 21.49
C LEU A 256 -10.60 -5.27 22.92
N ILE A 257 -9.31 -5.56 23.12
CA ILE A 257 -8.74 -5.75 24.46
C ILE A 257 -8.78 -4.44 25.25
N GLU A 258 -8.36 -3.33 24.65
CA GLU A 258 -8.37 -2.01 25.30
C GLU A 258 -9.77 -1.61 25.76
N ALA A 259 -10.79 -1.83 24.92
CA ALA A 259 -12.20 -1.58 25.26
C ALA A 259 -12.67 -2.46 26.42
N TRP A 260 -12.29 -3.74 26.42
CA TRP A 260 -12.62 -4.68 27.50
C TRP A 260 -11.95 -4.30 28.83
N GLU A 261 -10.66 -3.94 28.79
CA GLU A 261 -9.91 -3.49 29.98
C GLU A 261 -10.45 -2.16 30.52
N SER A 262 -10.96 -1.30 29.65
CA SER A 262 -11.58 -0.02 30.01
C SER A 262 -13.02 -0.17 30.53
N GLY A 263 -13.58 -1.38 30.54
CA GLY A 263 -14.94 -1.64 30.99
C GLY A 263 -16.01 -1.09 30.05
N GLU A 264 -15.71 -0.93 28.76
CA GLU A 264 -16.72 -0.55 27.77
C GLU A 264 -17.81 -1.63 27.69
N PRO A 265 -19.09 -1.26 27.47
CA PRO A 265 -20.18 -2.22 27.45
C PRO A 265 -20.24 -3.06 26.17
N ALA A 266 -19.77 -2.51 25.04
CA ALA A 266 -19.90 -3.14 23.73
C ALA A 266 -18.79 -2.69 22.78
N PHE A 267 -18.47 -3.54 21.80
CA PHE A 267 -17.47 -3.25 20.78
C PHE A 267 -17.89 -3.82 19.42
N VAL A 268 -17.55 -3.14 18.33
CA VAL A 268 -17.79 -3.63 16.96
C VAL A 268 -16.45 -3.88 16.27
N LEU A 269 -16.21 -5.13 15.90
CA LEU A 269 -15.02 -5.55 15.19
C LEU A 269 -15.35 -5.86 13.72
N PRO A 270 -14.73 -5.17 12.75
CA PRO A 270 -14.81 -5.54 11.35
C PRO A 270 -14.10 -6.87 11.09
N PHE A 271 -14.80 -7.83 10.49
CA PHE A 271 -14.24 -9.08 9.99
C PHE A 271 -14.43 -9.15 8.48
N GLY A 272 -13.63 -8.35 7.75
CA GLY A 272 -13.72 -8.28 6.30
C GLY A 272 -14.99 -7.56 5.88
N THR A 273 -15.92 -8.28 5.24
CA THR A 273 -17.26 -7.77 4.90
C THR A 273 -18.29 -8.00 6.01
N HIS A 274 -17.91 -8.70 7.07
CA HIS A 274 -18.78 -9.02 8.21
C HIS A 274 -18.52 -8.08 9.38
N GLU A 275 -19.52 -7.87 10.23
CA GLU A 275 -19.38 -7.17 11.50
C GLU A 275 -19.58 -8.14 12.67
N LEU A 276 -18.63 -8.17 13.59
CA LEU A 276 -18.75 -8.88 14.85
C LEU A 276 -19.10 -7.88 15.95
N ARG A 277 -20.25 -8.07 16.59
CA ARG A 277 -20.73 -7.19 17.67
C ARG A 277 -20.55 -7.89 19.01
N TRP A 278 -19.67 -7.36 19.84
CA TRP A 278 -19.40 -7.82 21.19
C TRP A 278 -20.29 -7.09 22.20
N ASP A 279 -20.91 -7.87 23.08
CA ASP A 279 -21.30 -7.48 24.42
C ASP A 279 -20.15 -7.87 25.36
N LEU A 280 -19.42 -6.85 25.82
CA LEU A 280 -18.24 -7.03 26.66
C LEU A 280 -18.61 -7.33 28.11
N THR A 281 -19.86 -7.08 28.52
CA THR A 281 -20.35 -7.39 29.87
C THR A 281 -20.70 -8.87 30.00
N ALA A 282 -21.18 -9.48 28.91
CA ALA A 282 -21.59 -10.89 28.87
C ALA A 282 -20.54 -11.83 28.23
N ASP A 283 -19.45 -11.28 27.67
CA ASP A 283 -18.50 -11.98 26.81
C ASP A 283 -19.18 -12.67 25.61
N GLU A 284 -20.21 -12.04 25.06
CA GLU A 284 -21.00 -12.58 23.95
C GLU A 284 -20.72 -11.84 22.66
N VAL A 285 -20.65 -12.59 21.56
CA VAL A 285 -20.48 -12.03 20.22
C VAL A 285 -21.64 -12.44 19.32
N ARG A 286 -22.08 -11.49 18.50
CA ARG A 286 -23.08 -11.69 17.45
C ARG A 286 -22.44 -11.42 16.10
N ALA A 287 -22.85 -12.20 15.10
CA ALA A 287 -22.40 -12.05 13.72
C ALA A 287 -23.55 -12.34 12.74
N PRO A 288 -23.48 -11.81 11.50
CA PRO A 288 -24.42 -12.18 10.44
C PRO A 288 -24.50 -13.70 10.24
N GLY A 289 -25.73 -14.21 10.12
CA GLY A 289 -25.99 -15.64 9.90
C GLY A 289 -25.94 -16.52 11.15
N TRP A 290 -25.52 -16.01 12.32
CA TRP A 290 -25.56 -16.77 13.57
C TRP A 290 -26.95 -16.70 14.20
N LYS A 291 -27.51 -17.86 14.57
CA LYS A 291 -28.87 -17.96 15.15
C LYS A 291 -28.97 -17.40 16.57
N ARG A 292 -27.88 -17.44 17.34
CA ARG A 292 -27.79 -17.01 18.74
C ARG A 292 -26.44 -16.35 18.99
N PRO A 293 -26.33 -15.47 20.00
CA PRO A 293 -25.04 -15.00 20.49
C PRO A 293 -24.20 -16.17 20.96
N LEU A 294 -22.88 -16.05 20.80
CA LEU A 294 -21.95 -17.07 21.25
C LEU A 294 -21.00 -16.49 22.27
N LYS A 295 -20.70 -17.27 23.32
CA LYS A 295 -19.71 -16.88 24.31
C LYS A 295 -18.32 -16.92 23.70
N LEU A 296 -17.68 -15.77 23.58
CA LEU A 296 -16.31 -15.61 23.09
C LEU A 296 -15.63 -14.45 23.84
N PRO A 297 -14.86 -14.75 24.89
CA PRO A 297 -14.11 -13.72 25.60
C PRO A 297 -13.17 -12.94 24.65
N PRO A 298 -13.08 -11.61 24.76
CA PRO A 298 -12.18 -10.75 23.96
C PRO A 298 -10.75 -11.29 23.81
N LEU A 299 -10.15 -11.69 24.93
CA LEU A 299 -8.80 -12.28 24.97
C LEU A 299 -8.65 -13.55 24.14
N ARG A 300 -9.73 -14.31 23.90
CA ARG A 300 -9.66 -15.49 23.03
C ARG A 300 -9.56 -15.08 21.57
N LEU A 301 -10.29 -14.07 21.12
CA LEU A 301 -10.17 -13.60 19.74
C LEU A 301 -8.76 -13.10 19.47
N ALA A 302 -8.19 -12.31 20.39
CA ALA A 302 -6.83 -11.82 20.25
C ALA A 302 -5.80 -12.95 20.14
N LYS A 303 -5.94 -14.02 20.94
CA LYS A 303 -5.09 -15.22 20.84
C LYS A 303 -5.23 -15.92 19.49
N ILE A 304 -6.44 -15.97 18.93
CA ILE A 304 -6.69 -16.58 17.61
C ILE A 304 -6.08 -15.73 16.49
N ALA A 305 -6.18 -14.40 16.59
CA ALA A 305 -5.61 -13.46 15.63
C ALA A 305 -4.07 -13.45 15.66
N ALA A 306 -3.47 -13.61 16.84
CA ALA A 306 -2.02 -13.66 17.04
C ALA A 306 -1.36 -14.94 16.49
N GLY A 307 -2.12 -16.04 16.36
CA GLY A 307 -1.63 -17.33 15.85
C GLY A 307 -1.20 -18.30 16.94
#